data_AF-A0A2S9FQA5-F1
#
_entry.id   AF-A0A2S9FQA5-F1
#
_cell.length_a   1.000
_cell.length_b   1.000
_cell.length_c   1.000
_cell.angle_alpha   90.00
_cell.angle_beta   90.00
_cell.angle_gamma   90.00
#
_symmetry.space_group_name_H-M   'P 1'
#
loop_
_entity.id
_entity.type
_entity.pdbx_description
1 polymer ?
#
loop_
_entity_poly.entity_id
_entity_poly.type
_entity_poly.pdbx_seq_one_letter_code
_entity_poly.pdbx_strand_id
1 'polypeptide(L)'
;DAALEHVPPGVDTDRFVPDEVARAEMRARYHLGGRPVVVCVSRLVPRKGQDMLIRALPAIRQRVPGAALVIVGGGPYLTSLRRLAHTFGVAEDVVFTEGVPGD
;
A
#
# COMPACT_ATOMS: atom_id res chain seq x y z
N ASP A 1 -36.98 -17.41 18.95
CA ASP A 1 -35.61 -17.91 18.78
C ASP A 1 -34.84 -17.00 17.84
N ALA A 2 -33.66 -16.54 18.24
CA ALA A 2 -32.76 -15.77 17.38
C ALA A 2 -31.51 -16.60 17.11
N ALA A 3 -31.05 -16.61 15.86
CA ALA A 3 -29.84 -17.29 15.42
C ALA A 3 -28.76 -16.27 14.99
N LEU A 4 -27.49 -16.61 15.23
CA LEU A 4 -26.34 -15.84 14.74
C LEU A 4 -25.81 -16.48 13.46
N GLU A 5 -25.58 -15.65 12.45
CA GLU A 5 -24.98 -16.06 11.19
C GLU A 5 -23.85 -15.10 10.82
N HIS A 6 -22.78 -15.64 10.23
CA HIS A 6 -21.63 -14.84 9.78
C HIS A 6 -21.82 -14.42 8.33
N VAL A 7 -21.91 -13.10 8.11
CA VAL A 7 -21.98 -12.51 6.77
C VAL A 7 -20.68 -11.74 6.51
N PRO A 8 -19.84 -12.18 5.55
CA PRO A 8 -18.62 -11.46 5.21
C PRO A 8 -18.96 -10.15 4.48
N PRO A 9 -18.08 -9.13 4.55
CA PRO A 9 -18.24 -7.92 3.75
C PRO A 9 -18.11 -8.24 2.26
N GLY A 10 -18.97 -7.63 1.45
CA GLY A 10 -18.89 -7.65 -0.01
C GLY A 10 -18.12 -6.45 -0.58
N VAL A 11 -17.89 -6.47 -1.89
CA VAL A 11 -17.38 -5.35 -2.68
C VAL A 11 -18.32 -5.11 -3.86
N ASP A 12 -18.57 -3.85 -4.19
CA ASP A 12 -19.37 -3.46 -5.35
C ASP A 12 -18.55 -3.67 -6.63
N THR A 13 -18.89 -4.69 -7.40
CA THR A 13 -18.15 -5.06 -8.62
C THR A 13 -18.49 -4.18 -9.82
N ASP A 14 -19.54 -3.36 -9.76
CA ASP A 14 -19.86 -2.39 -10.80
C ASP A 14 -19.07 -1.10 -10.58
N ARG A 15 -18.80 -0.76 -9.31
CA ARG A 15 -17.94 0.36 -8.93
C ARG A 15 -16.44 0.05 -9.00
N PHE A 16 -16.00 -1.10 -8.49
CA PHE A 16 -14.59 -1.45 -8.38
C PHE A 16 -14.15 -2.39 -9.51
N VAL A 17 -13.99 -1.82 -10.71
CA VAL A 17 -13.52 -2.51 -11.90
C VAL A 17 -12.07 -2.15 -12.24
N PRO A 18 -11.27 -3.06 -12.83
CA PRO A 18 -9.95 -2.73 -13.35
C PRO A 18 -10.01 -1.64 -14.43
N ASP A 19 -9.15 -0.63 -14.31
CA ASP A 19 -9.04 0.47 -15.27
C ASP A 19 -7.56 0.66 -15.67
N GLU A 20 -7.24 0.37 -16.93
CA GLU A 20 -5.88 0.47 -17.46
C GLU A 20 -5.42 1.93 -17.64
N VAL A 21 -6.34 2.86 -17.91
CA VAL A 21 -6.01 4.29 -18.04
C VAL A 21 -5.66 4.85 -16.66
N ALA A 22 -6.52 4.65 -15.67
CA ALA A 22 -6.26 5.07 -14.29
C ALA A 22 -4.99 4.43 -13.74
N ARG A 23 -4.73 3.15 -14.07
CA ARG A 23 -3.50 2.46 -13.71
C ARG A 23 -2.27 3.14 -14.32
N ALA A 24 -2.29 3.45 -15.62
CA ALA A 24 -1.18 4.13 -16.29
C ALA A 24 -0.90 5.51 -15.67
N GLU A 25 -1.96 6.28 -15.38
CA GLU A 25 -1.86 7.58 -14.72
C GLU A 25 -1.24 7.48 -13.32
N MET A 26 -1.65 6.50 -12.50
CA MET A 26 -1.06 6.27 -11.18
C MET A 26 0.40 5.88 -11.24
N ARG A 27 0.79 5.06 -12.23
CA ARG A 27 2.21 4.71 -12.42
C ARG A 27 3.04 5.91 -12.83
N ALA A 28 2.51 6.78 -13.68
CA ALA A 28 3.18 8.03 -14.07
C ALA A 28 3.30 9.00 -12.88
N ARG A 29 2.20 9.23 -12.15
CA ARG A 29 2.12 10.15 -11.01
C ARG A 29 3.14 9.82 -9.91
N TYR A 30 3.38 8.54 -9.66
CA TYR A 30 4.30 8.08 -8.62
C TYR A 30 5.65 7.58 -9.16
N HIS A 31 5.97 7.88 -10.43
CA HIS A 31 7.23 7.52 -11.08
C HIS A 31 7.59 6.03 -10.96
N LEU A 32 6.58 5.15 -11.02
CA LEU A 32 6.74 3.71 -10.82
C LEU A 32 7.26 2.99 -12.07
N GLY A 33 7.19 3.63 -13.25
CA GLY A 33 7.72 3.08 -14.51
C GLY A 33 7.25 1.65 -14.78
N GLY A 34 8.19 0.74 -15.04
CA GLY A 34 7.93 -0.71 -15.17
C GLY A 34 8.19 -1.52 -13.89
N ARG A 35 8.47 -0.87 -12.75
CA ARG A 35 8.87 -1.54 -11.51
C ARG A 35 7.79 -2.50 -11.01
N PRO A 36 8.14 -3.69 -10.51
CA PRO A 36 7.22 -4.51 -9.70
C PRO A 36 6.79 -3.73 -8.45
N VAL A 37 5.50 -3.76 -8.11
CA VAL A 37 4.95 -2.95 -7.01
C VAL A 37 4.22 -3.82 -6.00
N VAL A 38 4.59 -3.67 -4.73
CA VAL A 38 3.78 -4.08 -3.59
C VAL A 38 2.94 -2.89 -3.17
N VAL A 39 1.62 -3.04 -3.06
CA VAL A 39 0.71 -1.97 -2.62
C VAL A 39 0.09 -2.34 -1.27
N CYS A 40 0.04 -1.39 -0.35
CA CYS A 40 -0.68 -1.50 0.91
C CYS A 40 -1.65 -0.32 1.07
N VAL A 41 -2.96 -0.60 1.06
CA VAL A 41 -4.01 0.42 1.23
C VAL A 41 -4.68 0.22 2.59
N SER A 42 -4.44 1.14 3.54
CA SER A 42 -5.08 1.11 4.86
C SER A 42 -4.79 2.37 5.67
N ARG A 43 -5.55 2.59 6.77
CA ARG A 43 -5.14 3.58 7.79
C ARG A 43 -3.75 3.28 8.31
N LEU A 44 -2.94 4.33 8.49
CA LEU A 44 -1.59 4.23 9.03
C LEU A 44 -1.64 4.17 10.55
N VAL A 45 -1.83 2.95 11.06
CA VAL A 45 -1.81 2.59 12.49
C VAL A 45 -1.06 1.27 12.68
N PRO A 46 -0.42 1.01 13.83
CA PRO A 46 0.54 -0.10 13.99
C PRO A 46 0.02 -1.50 13.62
N ARG A 47 -1.27 -1.79 13.83
CA ARG A 47 -1.87 -3.10 13.58
C ARG A 47 -2.11 -3.46 12.11
N LYS A 48 -1.62 -2.65 11.17
CA LYS A 48 -1.89 -2.80 9.72
C LYS A 48 -0.69 -3.31 8.92
N GLY A 49 0.45 -3.56 9.58
CA GLY A 49 1.58 -4.31 9.02
C GLY A 49 2.42 -3.57 7.99
N GLN A 50 2.26 -2.24 7.84
CA GLN A 50 3.10 -1.45 6.91
C GLN A 50 4.57 -1.47 7.34
N ASP A 51 4.84 -1.53 8.64
CA ASP A 51 6.17 -1.65 9.20
C ASP A 51 6.85 -2.97 8.79
N MET A 52 6.11 -4.08 8.79
CA MET A 52 6.61 -5.37 8.32
C MET A 52 6.97 -5.32 6.84
N LEU A 53 6.15 -4.68 6.01
CA LEU A 53 6.44 -4.51 4.58
C LEU A 53 7.74 -3.73 4.34
N ILE A 54 7.97 -2.67 5.12
CA ILE A 54 9.22 -1.89 5.05
C ILE A 54 10.42 -2.75 5.46
N ARG A 55 10.30 -3.52 6.55
CA ARG A 55 11.38 -4.41 7.04
C ARG A 55 11.71 -5.52 6.04
N ALA A 56 10.71 -6.02 5.30
CA ALA A 56 10.87 -7.08 4.33
C ALA A 56 11.40 -6.59 2.98
N LEU A 57 11.25 -5.31 2.65
CA LEU A 57 11.56 -4.76 1.33
C LEU A 57 13.01 -5.00 0.87
N PRO A 58 14.06 -4.90 1.72
CA PRO A 58 15.42 -5.26 1.30
C PRO A 58 15.53 -6.69 0.78
N ALA A 59 14.96 -7.67 1.50
CA ALA A 59 14.98 -9.08 1.10
C ALA A 59 14.14 -9.33 -0.16
N ILE A 60 13.02 -8.62 -0.31
CA ILE A 60 12.23 -8.66 -1.55
C ILE A 60 13.06 -8.16 -2.72
N ARG A 61 13.75 -7.02 -2.58
CA ARG A 61 14.55 -6.43 -3.66
C ARG A 61 15.76 -7.25 -4.06
N GLN A 62 16.32 -8.04 -3.14
CA GLN A 62 17.35 -9.03 -3.47
C GLN A 62 16.84 -10.11 -4.42
N ARG A 63 15.56 -10.47 -4.33
CA ARG A 63 14.92 -11.54 -5.15
C ARG A 63 14.19 -10.98 -6.37
N VAL A 64 13.68 -9.75 -6.27
CA VAL A 64 12.94 -9.02 -7.30
C VAL A 64 13.56 -7.64 -7.45
N PRO A 65 14.63 -7.51 -8.26
CA PRO A 65 15.31 -6.24 -8.46
C PRO A 65 14.35 -5.13 -8.91
N GLY A 66 14.50 -3.95 -8.30
CA GLY A 66 13.68 -2.77 -8.64
C GLY A 66 12.29 -2.73 -8.00
N ALA A 67 11.90 -3.72 -7.19
CA ALA A 67 10.61 -3.71 -6.49
C ALA A 67 10.40 -2.41 -5.67
N ALA A 68 9.20 -1.84 -5.75
CA ALA A 68 8.77 -0.67 -4.99
C ALA A 68 7.65 -1.04 -4.01
N LEU A 69 7.57 -0.33 -2.89
CA LEU A 69 6.46 -0.39 -1.96
C LEU A 69 5.65 0.91 -2.03
N VAL A 70 4.35 0.80 -2.27
CA VAL A 70 3.43 1.95 -2.21
C VAL A 70 2.52 1.80 -1.00
N ILE A 71 2.61 2.75 -0.07
CA ILE A 71 1.77 2.82 1.13
C ILE A 71 0.75 3.93 0.91
N VAL A 72 -0.52 3.53 0.81
CA VAL A 72 -1.67 4.41 0.59
C VAL A 72 -2.47 4.56 1.87
N GLY A 73 -2.59 5.79 2.35
CA GLY A 73 -3.39 6.11 3.54
C GLY A 73 -2.80 7.22 4.40
N GLY A 74 -3.62 7.74 5.30
CA GLY A 74 -3.20 8.69 6.34
C GLY A 74 -3.25 8.08 7.73
N GLY A 75 -2.57 8.72 8.68
CA GLY A 75 -2.66 8.38 10.09
C GLY A 75 -1.42 8.74 10.91
N PRO A 76 -1.51 8.66 12.25
CA PRO A 76 -0.46 9.09 13.16
C PRO A 76 0.84 8.26 13.02
N TYR A 77 0.78 7.12 12.35
CA TYR A 77 1.94 6.24 12.18
C TYR A 77 2.87 6.64 11.02
N LEU A 78 2.48 7.60 10.18
CA LEU A 78 3.23 8.02 8.99
C LEU A 78 4.70 8.37 9.30
N THR A 79 4.93 9.24 10.29
CA THR A 79 6.28 9.68 10.67
C THR A 79 7.16 8.51 11.12
N SER A 80 6.57 7.53 11.82
CA SER A 80 7.30 6.33 12.25
C SER A 80 7.64 5.42 11.08
N LEU A 81 6.74 5.25 10.11
CA LEU A 81 6.98 4.47 8.90
C LEU A 81 8.08 5.10 8.02
N ARG A 82 8.05 6.42 7.84
CA ARG A 82 9.12 7.13 7.10
C ARG A 82 10.49 6.92 7.75
N ARG A 83 10.59 7.10 9.07
CA ARG A 83 11.83 6.84 9.82
C ARG A 83 12.29 5.39 9.65
N LEU A 84 11.37 4.43 9.71
CA LEU A 84 11.69 3.01 9.52
C LEU A 84 12.24 2.72 8.11
N ALA A 85 11.68 3.36 7.07
CA ALA A 85 12.17 3.20 5.70
C ALA A 85 13.60 3.72 5.54
N HIS A 86 13.95 4.84 6.19
CA HIS A 86 15.33 5.31 6.27
C HIS A 86 16.24 4.34 7.03
N THR A 87 15.80 3.84 8.19
CA THR A 87 16.57 2.87 8.99
C THR A 87 16.90 1.59 8.22
N PHE A 88 15.97 1.13 7.37
CA PHE A 88 16.17 -0.07 6.54
C PHE A 88 16.81 0.23 5.17
N GLY A 89 17.21 1.49 4.91
CA GLY A 89 17.90 1.87 3.68
C GLY A 89 17.04 1.76 2.41
N VAL A 90 15.72 1.85 2.53
CA VAL A 90 14.77 1.66 1.41
C VAL A 90 13.87 2.88 1.18
N ALA A 91 14.19 4.03 1.76
CA ALA A 91 13.35 5.23 1.66
C ALA A 91 13.02 5.63 0.20
N GLU A 92 13.99 5.54 -0.71
CA GLU A 92 13.82 5.84 -2.14
C GLU A 92 12.94 4.81 -2.90
N ASP A 93 12.68 3.68 -2.26
CA ASP A 93 11.89 2.58 -2.81
C ASP A 93 10.50 2.46 -2.15
N VAL A 94 10.19 3.35 -1.18
CA VAL A 94 8.87 3.43 -0.53
C VAL A 94 8.17 4.74 -0.91
N VAL A 95 7.06 4.63 -1.63
CA VAL A 95 6.19 5.76 -1.96
C VAL A 95 5.08 5.84 -0.92
N PHE A 96 4.99 6.97 -0.22
CA PHE A 96 3.86 7.29 0.65
C PHE A 96 2.88 8.19 -0.10
N THR A 97 1.61 7.81 -0.16
CA THR A 97 0.55 8.65 -0.71
C THR A 97 -0.37 9.15 0.40
N GLU A 98 -1.17 10.16 0.08
CA GLU A 98 -2.27 10.59 0.95
C GLU A 98 -3.38 9.52 1.03
N GLY A 99 -4.32 9.74 1.95
CA GLY A 99 -5.56 8.95 1.99
C GLY A 99 -6.39 9.15 0.74
N VAL A 100 -7.08 8.09 0.31
CA VAL A 100 -8.09 8.18 -0.74
C VAL A 100 -9.33 8.83 -0.12
N PRO A 101 -9.86 9.94 -0.68
CA PRO A 101 -11.12 10.50 -0.23
C PRO A 101 -12.23 9.44 -0.23
N GLY A 102 -13.08 9.47 0.79
CA GLY A 102 -14.36 8.79 0.68
C GLY A 102 -15.28 9.61 -0.23
N ASP A 103 -16.15 8.92 -0.95
CA ASP A 103 -17.35 9.56 -1.50
C ASP A 103 -18.36 9.82 -0.37
#